data_AF-A0A7K6ZVD4-F1
#
_entry.id   AF-A0A7K6ZVD4-F1
#
_cell.length_a   1.000
_cell.length_b   1.000
_cell.length_c   1.000
_cell.angle_alpha   90.00
_cell.angle_beta   90.00
_cell.angle_gamma   90.00
#
_symmetry.space_group_name_H-M   'P 1'
#
loop_
_entity.id
_entity.type
_entity.pdbx_description
1 polymer ?
#
loop_
_entity_poly.entity_id
_entity_poly.type
_entity_poly.pdbx_seq_one_letter_code
_entity_poly.pdbx_strand_id
1 'polypeptide(L)'
;EKCQCKVAPRERLNCGHPGITAEECRRAGCCFSASVPGVPWCFTPKQRRVRKVCPSDVRARVNCGFPGITAQECQRKGCCFVPHPVGVPWCFYHRTVTE
;
A
#
# COMPACT_ATOMS: atom_id res chain seq x y z
N GLU A 1 3.12 2.58 -18.86
CA GLU A 1 1.98 1.94 -18.16
C GLU A 1 2.32 1.67 -16.69
N LYS A 2 1.33 1.60 -15.79
CA LYS A 2 1.58 1.31 -14.36
C LYS A 2 1.93 -0.17 -14.18
N CYS A 3 2.91 -0.51 -13.31
CA CYS A 3 3.26 -1.91 -13.02
C CYS A 3 2.07 -2.76 -12.56
N GLN A 4 1.09 -2.13 -11.87
CA GLN A 4 -0.13 -2.78 -11.41
C GLN A 4 -1.03 -3.25 -12.57
N CYS A 5 -0.85 -2.75 -13.80
CA CYS A 5 -1.60 -3.21 -14.97
C CYS A 5 -1.01 -4.46 -15.65
N LYS A 6 0.13 -4.95 -15.17
CA LYS A 6 0.73 -6.22 -15.63
C LYS A 6 0.02 -7.40 -14.96
N VAL A 7 -1.22 -7.64 -15.37
CA VAL A 7 -2.06 -8.77 -14.93
C VAL A 7 -2.18 -9.75 -16.10
N ALA A 8 -1.92 -11.03 -15.83
CA ALA A 8 -2.06 -12.07 -16.85
C ALA A 8 -3.51 -12.08 -17.39
N PRO A 9 -3.75 -12.21 -18.71
CA PRO A 9 -5.09 -12.13 -19.29
C PRO A 9 -6.15 -12.97 -18.58
N ARG A 10 -5.80 -14.20 -18.19
CA ARG A 10 -6.67 -15.15 -17.47
C ARG A 10 -6.97 -14.78 -16.01
N GLU A 11 -6.18 -13.89 -15.40
CA GLU A 11 -6.34 -13.41 -14.02
C GLU A 11 -7.05 -12.05 -13.97
N ARG A 12 -7.39 -11.48 -15.13
CA ARG A 12 -8.06 -10.17 -15.20
C ARG A 12 -9.47 -10.27 -14.66
N LEU A 13 -9.76 -9.44 -13.66
CA LEU A 13 -11.11 -9.25 -13.14
C LEU A 13 -11.72 -8.00 -13.77
N ASN A 14 -12.93 -8.12 -14.30
CA ASN A 14 -13.62 -7.03 -14.96
C ASN A 14 -13.82 -5.84 -14.01
N CYS A 15 -13.59 -4.62 -14.52
CA CYS A 15 -13.76 -3.37 -13.76
C CYS A 15 -14.71 -2.36 -14.45
N GLY A 16 -15.09 -2.59 -15.70
CA GLY A 16 -15.93 -1.67 -16.47
C GLY A 16 -17.22 -2.29 -16.95
N HIS A 17 -18.09 -1.49 -17.56
CA HIS A 17 -19.25 -1.98 -18.30
C HIS A 17 -18.86 -2.42 -19.72
N PRO A 18 -19.69 -3.24 -20.41
CA PRO A 18 -19.47 -3.56 -21.81
C PRO A 18 -19.39 -2.28 -22.67
N GLY A 19 -18.47 -2.26 -23.65
CA GLY A 19 -18.28 -1.11 -24.53
C GLY A 19 -17.55 0.10 -23.91
N ILE A 20 -17.10 0.00 -22.65
CA ILE A 20 -16.33 1.07 -21.99
C ILE A 20 -15.11 1.48 -22.82
N THR A 21 -14.88 2.78 -22.95
CA THR A 21 -13.69 3.30 -23.64
C THR A 21 -12.44 3.11 -22.79
N ALA A 22 -11.27 3.15 -23.44
CA ALA A 22 -9.99 3.10 -22.74
C ALA A 22 -9.82 4.24 -21.73
N GLU A 23 -10.37 5.42 -22.05
CA GLU A 23 -10.29 6.60 -21.20
C GLU A 23 -11.17 6.48 -19.96
N GLU A 24 -12.44 6.10 -20.13
CA GLU A 24 -13.37 5.88 -19.02
C GLU A 24 -12.85 4.81 -18.06
N CYS A 25 -12.32 3.70 -18.59
CA CYS A 25 -11.72 2.64 -17.80
C CYS A 25 -10.55 3.14 -16.93
N ARG A 26 -9.65 3.93 -17.53
CA ARG A 26 -8.49 4.50 -16.80
C ARG A 26 -8.93 5.53 -15.77
N ARG A 27 -9.97 6.31 -16.07
CA ARG A 27 -10.55 7.32 -15.16
C ARG A 27 -11.25 6.66 -13.96
N ALA A 28 -11.82 5.48 -14.15
CA ALA A 28 -12.34 4.62 -13.07
C ALA A 28 -11.23 4.01 -12.18
N GLY A 29 -9.95 4.30 -12.45
CA GLY A 29 -8.82 3.78 -11.69
C GLY A 29 -8.35 2.40 -12.13
N CYS A 30 -8.85 1.91 -13.26
CA CYS A 30 -8.56 0.58 -13.79
C CYS A 30 -7.57 0.56 -14.94
N CYS A 31 -7.20 -0.65 -15.34
CA CYS A 31 -6.25 -0.91 -16.40
C CYS A 31 -7.01 -1.29 -17.68
N PHE A 32 -6.57 -0.76 -18.81
CA PHE A 32 -7.18 -1.06 -20.11
C PHE A 32 -6.19 -1.73 -21.05
N SER A 33 -6.54 -2.88 -21.60
CA SER A 33 -5.76 -3.59 -22.62
C SER A 33 -6.66 -4.48 -23.48
N ALA A 34 -6.82 -4.12 -24.74
CA ALA A 34 -7.59 -4.85 -25.74
C ALA A 34 -6.77 -5.87 -26.56
N SER A 35 -5.55 -6.18 -26.13
CA SER A 35 -4.61 -7.01 -26.90
C SER A 35 -4.95 -8.50 -26.92
N VAL A 36 -5.87 -8.95 -26.05
CA VAL A 36 -6.27 -10.36 -25.93
C VAL A 36 -7.81 -10.42 -25.99
N PRO A 37 -8.39 -11.15 -26.95
CA PRO A 37 -9.83 -11.36 -27.03
C PRO A 37 -10.31 -12.37 -25.95
N GLY A 38 -11.60 -12.36 -25.64
CA GLY A 38 -12.21 -13.31 -24.70
C GLY A 38 -11.89 -13.07 -23.22
N VAL A 39 -11.20 -11.99 -22.88
CA VAL A 39 -10.92 -11.57 -21.49
C VAL A 39 -11.34 -10.11 -21.29
N PRO A 40 -11.55 -9.65 -20.05
CA PRO A 40 -11.88 -8.25 -19.79
C PRO A 40 -10.78 -7.30 -20.31
N TRP A 41 -11.20 -6.34 -21.13
CA TRP A 41 -10.30 -5.28 -21.61
C TRP A 41 -10.12 -4.18 -20.58
N CYS A 42 -11.17 -3.87 -19.82
CA CYS A 42 -11.08 -3.04 -18.62
C CYS A 42 -11.04 -3.93 -17.38
N PHE A 43 -9.92 -3.91 -16.65
CA PHE A 43 -9.70 -4.82 -15.54
C PHE A 43 -9.07 -4.14 -14.32
N THR A 44 -9.31 -4.73 -13.16
CA THR A 44 -8.77 -4.21 -11.89
C THR A 44 -7.24 -4.28 -11.89
N PRO A 45 -6.54 -3.25 -11.41
CA PRO A 45 -5.10 -3.31 -11.21
C PRO A 45 -4.73 -4.38 -10.18
N LYS A 46 -3.53 -4.94 -10.28
CA LYS A 46 -2.97 -5.81 -9.25
C LYS A 46 -2.89 -5.04 -7.93
N GLN A 47 -3.34 -5.68 -6.85
CA GLN A 47 -3.25 -5.12 -5.51
C GLN A 47 -1.80 -4.74 -5.18
N ARG A 48 -1.60 -3.53 -4.67
CA ARG A 48 -0.30 -3.09 -4.18
C ARG A 48 0.02 -3.91 -2.93
N ARG A 49 1.09 -4.68 -2.99
CA ARG A 49 1.61 -5.32 -1.79
C ARG A 49 2.23 -4.23 -0.93
N VAL A 50 1.75 -4.11 0.30
CA VAL A 50 2.25 -3.16 1.29
C VAL A 50 2.62 -3.91 2.54
N ARG A 51 3.70 -3.48 3.19
CA ARG A 51 4.08 -3.97 4.51
C ARG A 51 4.30 -2.81 5.46
N LYS A 52 3.98 -3.05 6.73
CA LYS A 52 4.31 -2.14 7.83
C LYS A 52 5.75 -2.38 8.25
N VAL A 53 6.55 -1.33 8.31
CA VAL A 53 7.95 -1.38 8.77
C VAL A 53 8.15 -0.38 9.89
N CYS A 54 9.06 -0.72 10.82
CA CYS A 54 9.53 0.24 11.80
C CYS A 54 10.64 1.08 11.17
N PRO A 55 10.43 2.40 10.94
CA PRO A 55 11.45 3.22 10.33
C PRO A 55 12.69 3.31 11.24
N SER A 56 13.85 2.98 10.69
CA SER A 56 15.14 3.13 11.38
C SER A 56 15.57 4.60 11.47
N ASP A 57 15.22 5.41 10.46
CA ASP A 57 15.46 6.86 10.47
C ASP A 57 14.62 7.54 11.55
N VAL A 58 15.31 8.21 12.48
CA VAL A 58 14.71 8.93 13.60
C VAL A 58 13.87 10.11 13.15
N ARG A 59 14.17 10.73 11.99
CA ARG A 59 13.39 11.85 11.44
C ARG A 59 12.03 11.38 10.91
N ALA A 60 11.92 10.11 10.55
CA ALA A 60 10.67 9.52 10.08
C ALA A 60 9.78 9.03 11.24
N ARG A 61 10.26 9.04 12.48
CA ARG A 61 9.49 8.59 13.65
C ARG A 61 8.42 9.60 14.02
N VAL A 62 7.17 9.13 14.04
CA VAL A 62 6.02 9.91 14.50
C VAL A 62 5.55 9.30 15.82
N ASN A 63 5.47 10.12 16.87
CA ASN A 63 5.18 9.67 18.22
C ASN A 63 3.83 8.92 18.31
N CYS A 64 3.82 7.74 18.92
CA CYS A 64 2.63 6.89 19.16
C CYS A 64 2.41 6.59 20.66
N GLY A 65 3.21 7.17 21.55
CA GLY A 65 3.19 6.89 22.98
C GLY A 65 3.24 8.16 23.81
N PHE A 66 3.89 8.04 24.97
CA PHE A 66 4.09 9.13 25.93
C PHE A 66 5.42 8.92 26.67
N PRO A 67 5.99 9.97 27.31
CA PRO A 67 7.21 9.82 28.10
C PRO A 67 7.07 8.76 29.19
N GLY A 68 8.04 7.84 29.29
CA GLY A 68 8.01 6.74 30.26
C GLY A 68 7.20 5.50 29.85
N ILE A 69 6.58 5.48 28.66
CA ILE A 69 5.88 4.30 28.14
C ILE A 69 6.83 3.09 28.04
N THR A 70 6.37 1.92 28.48
CA THR A 70 7.14 0.68 28.35
C THR A 70 7.11 0.13 26.92
N ALA A 71 8.10 -0.70 26.56
CA ALA A 71 8.12 -1.39 25.28
C ALA A 71 6.86 -2.22 25.04
N GLN A 72 6.39 -2.91 26.09
CA GLN A 72 5.22 -3.78 26.03
C GLN A 72 3.93 -2.98 25.77
N GLU A 73 3.73 -1.86 26.45
CA GLU A 73 2.56 -0.99 26.22
C GLU A 73 2.56 -0.38 24.82
N CYS A 74 3.73 0.04 24.34
CA CYS A 74 3.89 0.55 22.97
C CYS A 74 3.55 -0.52 21.92
N GLN A 75 4.07 -1.73 22.09
CA GLN A 75 3.79 -2.84 21.18
C GLN A 75 2.31 -3.27 21.23
N ARG A 76 1.68 -3.22 22.41
CA ARG A 76 0.23 -3.49 22.58
C ARG A 76 -0.64 -2.46 21.85
N LYS A 77 -0.16 -1.22 21.70
CA LYS A 77 -0.77 -0.19 20.83
C LYS A 77 -0.56 -0.45 19.33
N GLY A 78 0.16 -1.50 18.94
CA GLY A 78 0.48 -1.80 17.55
C GLY A 78 1.55 -0.88 16.95
N CYS A 79 2.44 -0.34 17.78
CA CYS A 79 3.50 0.58 17.40
C CYS A 79 4.90 -0.02 17.56
N CYS A 80 5.87 0.65 16.95
CA CYS A 80 7.28 0.31 17.04
C CYS A 80 7.88 0.90 18.30
N PHE A 81 8.78 0.15 18.96
CA PHE A 81 9.51 0.64 20.11
C PHE A 81 11.02 0.49 19.91
N VAL A 82 11.74 1.61 19.90
CA VAL A 82 13.21 1.66 19.84
C VAL A 82 13.69 2.76 20.79
N PRO A 83 14.26 2.41 21.97
CA PRO A 83 14.58 3.36 23.04
C PRO A 83 15.90 4.13 22.81
N HIS A 84 16.16 4.53 21.57
CA HIS A 84 17.33 5.32 21.20
C HIS A 84 17.12 6.02 19.84
N PRO A 85 17.87 7.11 19.56
CA PRO A 85 18.64 7.91 20.52
C PRO A 85 17.72 8.66 21.51
N VAL A 86 18.32 9.39 22.45
CA VAL A 86 17.58 10.31 23.32
C VAL A 86 17.05 11.51 22.50
N GLY A 87 16.02 12.17 23.00
CA GLY A 87 15.45 13.36 22.34
C GLY A 87 14.56 13.07 21.12
N VAL A 88 14.23 11.78 20.86
CA VAL A 88 13.28 11.38 19.81
C VAL A 88 12.21 10.44 20.37
N PRO A 89 11.06 10.28 19.70
CA PRO A 89 10.05 9.32 20.12
C PRO A 89 10.60 7.89 20.14
N TRP A 90 10.50 7.24 21.30
CA TRP A 90 10.88 5.83 21.47
C TRP A 90 9.75 4.89 21.06
N CYS A 91 8.50 5.29 21.32
CA CYS A 91 7.31 4.64 20.78
C CYS A 91 6.78 5.43 19.57
N PHE A 92 6.74 4.80 18.39
CA PHE A 92 6.39 5.49 17.14
C PHE A 92 5.60 4.60 16.18
N TYR A 93 4.86 5.25 15.28
CA TYR A 93 4.07 4.55 14.26
C TYR A 93 4.94 3.82 13.24
N HIS A 94 4.40 2.72 12.73
CA HIS A 94 4.92 2.05 11.55
C HIS A 94 4.80 2.96 10.32
N ARG A 95 5.69 2.76 9.35
CA ARG A 95 5.54 3.29 7.99
C ARG A 95 5.01 2.19 7.07
N THR A 96 4.13 2.56 6.15
CA THR A 96 3.69 1.68 5.07
C THR A 96 4.61 1.87 3.88
N VAL A 97 5.25 0.78 3.44
CA VAL A 97 6.06 0.75 2.23
C VAL A 97 5.42 -0.19 1.23
N THR A 98 5.43 0.19 -0.04
CA THR A 98 5.08 -0.73 -1.13
C THR A 98 6.22 -1.68 -1.41
N GLU A 99 5.89 -2.96 -1.55
CA GLU A 99 6.78 -4.03 -2.01
C GLU A 99 6.96 -3.98 -3.54
#